data_AF-A0A0D6ENH1-F1
#
_entry.id   AF-A0A0D6ENH1-F1
#
_cell.length_a   1.000
_cell.length_b   1.000
_cell.length_c   1.000
_cell.angle_alpha   90.00
_cell.angle_beta   90.00
_cell.angle_gamma   90.00
#
_symmetry.space_group_name_H-M   'P 1'
#
loop_
_entity.id
_entity.type
_entity.pdbx_description
1 polymer ?
#
loop_
_entity_poly.entity_id
_entity_poly.type
_entity_poly.pdbx_seq_one_letter_code
_entity_poly.pdbx_strand_id
1 'polypeptide(L)'
;MSQPGKKRLLSEAAAALTPPAKQTKLAPLFQKDQPTDYQWLPPLKTGAEGPRAKGCGHFVWGEPKGASKIAAFDIDGTIIKPKSGAKFPKDADDWQFLWPEVVPKIREASESGCATLALALDCTAFDRSAEKRSYAVVLVSNQAGNDAQQRKFRDKLPNVCRKIGVPLHAFAAYDYDIHRKPATGMWDAYVEKFNEGIEVDYTQSYYVGDAAGRPEDHNDTDRKMAINCGLPFLTPEQYFHNKPAPTNWTLTGWDAASYNASSPFCSPNSTPLLPRRLSEFDDVPPEVVLFVGSPGSGKTSFYQKHFAPKGYVHVNQDTLRTRDACLKAVRAALSSTPPASVVVDNTSPTASVRAEYLTLVRSSFAELGVRVRCFFFSADKELCMHNAVYRASYDRVDRGNGKPRDLLPMIAFEAYRKNLEEPTLDEGFDEIKRITFKFDGDADALRKWQRWLADVYPRPRAKKATSTKK
;
A
#
# COMPACT_ATOMS: atom_id res chain seq x y z
N MET A 1 16.72 87.33 50.41
CA MET A 1 17.72 87.00 49.37
C MET A 1 17.81 85.48 49.24
N SER A 2 18.49 84.98 48.21
CA SER A 2 18.33 83.65 47.61
C SER A 2 19.38 82.59 48.07
N GLN A 3 19.26 81.40 47.46
CA GLN A 3 20.20 80.26 47.36
C GLN A 3 19.92 79.03 48.27
N PRO A 4 20.25 77.78 47.82
CA PRO A 4 19.38 76.61 48.01
C PRO A 4 20.06 75.32 48.49
N GLY A 5 19.28 74.25 48.64
CA GLY A 5 19.76 72.86 48.72
C GLY A 5 18.59 71.87 48.58
N LYS A 6 18.60 70.99 47.56
CA LYS A 6 17.41 70.22 47.15
C LYS A 6 17.18 68.91 47.95
N LYS A 7 15.90 68.71 48.32
CA LYS A 7 15.23 67.48 48.80
C LYS A 7 15.57 66.26 47.89
N ARG A 8 15.76 65.00 48.30
CA ARG A 8 15.19 64.11 49.36
C ARG A 8 13.71 63.73 49.13
N LEU A 9 13.38 62.43 49.05
CA LEU A 9 12.50 61.62 49.96
C LEU A 9 11.65 60.66 49.06
N LEU A 10 11.14 59.47 49.39
CA LEU A 10 10.92 58.57 50.57
C LEU A 10 10.86 57.10 50.01
N SER A 11 10.46 56.01 50.69
CA SER A 11 10.84 55.36 51.97
C SER A 11 10.06 54.02 52.08
N GLU A 12 10.02 53.18 53.13
CA GLU A 12 10.58 53.20 54.50
C GLU A 12 11.10 51.77 54.88
N ALA A 13 10.65 51.15 55.98
CA ALA A 13 11.07 49.81 56.45
C ALA A 13 9.91 48.84 56.78
N ALA A 14 10.30 47.57 56.97
CA ALA A 14 9.50 46.36 57.16
C ALA A 14 8.49 46.36 58.35
N ALA A 15 7.44 45.54 58.18
CA ALA A 15 6.72 44.88 59.27
C ALA A 15 6.35 43.45 58.83
N ALA A 16 6.55 42.45 59.70
CA ALA A 16 6.33 41.04 59.37
C ALA A 16 4.87 40.61 59.59
N LEU A 17 4.28 39.94 58.60
CA LEU A 17 3.01 39.23 58.72
C LEU A 17 3.16 37.80 58.18
N THR A 18 2.66 36.85 58.97
CA THR A 18 2.79 35.40 58.76
C THR A 18 2.10 34.95 57.47
N PRO A 19 2.71 34.08 56.64
CA PRO A 19 2.08 33.62 55.40
C PRO A 19 0.83 32.77 55.69
N PRO A 20 -0.24 32.87 54.87
CA PRO A 20 -1.43 32.04 55.02
C PRO A 20 -1.09 30.57 54.76
N ALA A 21 -1.79 29.68 55.48
CA ALA A 21 -1.59 28.24 55.38
C ALA A 21 -1.70 27.75 53.93
N LYS A 22 -0.73 26.93 53.50
CA LYS A 22 -0.77 26.27 52.19
C LYS A 22 -2.05 25.45 52.09
N GLN A 23 -2.95 25.82 51.17
CA GLN A 23 -4.02 24.93 50.74
C GLN A 23 -3.38 23.62 50.26
N THR A 24 -3.72 22.52 50.94
CA THR A 24 -3.34 21.18 50.52
C THR A 24 -3.97 20.94 49.16
N LYS A 25 -3.18 21.03 48.09
CA LYS A 25 -3.63 20.59 46.77
C LYS A 25 -4.00 19.11 46.91
N LEU A 26 -5.30 18.81 46.82
CA LEU A 26 -5.77 17.46 46.59
C LEU A 26 -4.99 16.93 45.39
N ALA A 27 -4.26 15.83 45.59
CA ALA A 27 -3.60 15.15 44.50
C ALA A 27 -4.67 14.79 43.45
N PRO A 28 -4.34 14.77 42.15
CA PRO A 28 -5.27 14.23 41.17
C PRO A 28 -5.67 12.83 41.62
N LEU A 29 -6.97 12.54 41.64
CA LEU A 29 -7.42 11.16 41.68
C LEU A 29 -6.99 10.53 40.36
N PHE A 30 -5.75 10.03 40.32
CA PHE A 30 -5.37 8.95 39.45
C PHE A 30 -6.21 7.74 39.86
N GLN A 31 -7.42 7.66 39.31
CA GLN A 31 -7.93 6.35 38.94
C GLN A 31 -6.81 5.71 38.13
N LYS A 32 -6.18 4.68 38.68
CA LYS A 32 -5.46 3.72 37.85
C LYS A 32 -6.49 3.27 36.82
N ASP A 33 -6.18 3.42 35.54
CA ASP A 33 -7.05 2.91 34.48
C ASP A 33 -7.40 1.47 34.84
N GLN A 34 -8.69 1.19 34.99
CA GLN A 34 -9.12 -0.19 35.17
C GLN A 34 -8.63 -0.96 33.93
N PRO A 35 -8.11 -2.20 34.09
CA PRO A 35 -7.76 -3.02 32.94
C PRO A 35 -8.97 -3.09 32.01
N THR A 36 -8.84 -2.49 30.84
CA THR A 36 -9.86 -2.62 29.81
C THR A 36 -9.68 -3.99 29.17
N ASP A 37 -10.77 -4.67 28.85
CA ASP A 37 -10.75 -5.96 28.13
C ASP A 37 -10.20 -5.83 26.69
N TYR A 38 -9.50 -4.74 26.35
CA TYR A 38 -8.97 -4.47 25.03
C TYR A 38 -7.75 -3.56 25.06
N GLN A 39 -6.98 -3.59 23.97
CA GLN A 39 -5.89 -2.67 23.72
C GLN A 39 -5.78 -2.32 22.23
N TRP A 40 -5.40 -1.07 21.94
CA TRP A 40 -4.92 -0.69 20.62
C TRP A 40 -3.39 -0.76 20.63
N LEU A 41 -2.81 -1.69 19.88
CA LEU A 41 -1.36 -1.79 19.73
C LEU A 41 -0.81 -0.67 18.82
N PRO A 42 0.50 -0.40 18.85
CA PRO A 42 1.13 0.52 17.90
C PRO A 42 0.76 0.15 16.44
N PRO A 43 0.36 1.13 15.59
CA PRO A 43 -0.01 0.84 14.22
C PRO A 43 1.09 0.12 13.44
N LEU A 44 0.69 -0.89 12.67
CA LEU A 44 1.56 -1.59 11.74
C LEU A 44 1.89 -0.65 10.57
N LYS A 45 3.17 -0.34 10.40
CA LYS A 45 3.68 0.55 9.35
C LYS A 45 4.36 -0.22 8.23
N THR A 46 4.28 0.32 7.03
CA THR A 46 4.91 -0.21 5.81
C THR A 46 6.20 0.57 5.55
N GLY A 47 7.35 -0.02 5.90
CA GLY A 47 8.65 0.55 5.53
C GLY A 47 9.02 1.89 6.18
N ALA A 48 9.52 2.82 5.37
CA ALA A 48 10.11 4.10 5.79
C ALA A 48 9.09 5.26 5.81
N GLU A 49 7.81 4.89 5.91
CA GLU A 49 6.64 5.76 6.09
C GLU A 49 6.95 7.07 6.83
N GLY A 50 6.89 8.17 6.08
CA GLY A 50 7.03 9.51 6.64
C GLY A 50 5.99 9.79 7.74
N PRO A 51 6.21 10.81 8.60
CA PRO A 51 5.48 11.00 9.87
C PRO A 51 3.96 11.26 9.77
N ARG A 52 3.38 11.21 8.56
CA ARG A 52 1.95 11.38 8.27
C ARG A 52 1.23 10.10 7.85
N ALA A 53 1.95 9.01 7.59
CA ALA A 53 1.35 7.75 7.19
C ALA A 53 0.60 7.11 8.37
N LYS A 54 -0.58 6.57 8.07
CA LYS A 54 -1.51 6.06 9.09
C LYS A 54 -1.37 4.56 9.35
N GLY A 55 -0.82 3.84 8.36
CA GLY A 55 -0.61 2.39 8.40
C GLY A 55 -1.90 1.62 8.67
N CYS A 56 -1.75 0.49 9.36
CA CYS A 56 -2.86 -0.34 9.82
C CYS A 56 -2.98 -0.29 11.36
N GLY A 57 -4.15 0.09 11.85
CA GLY A 57 -4.48 -0.04 13.26
C GLY A 57 -4.65 -1.50 13.64
N HIS A 58 -4.04 -1.92 14.75
CA HIS A 58 -4.22 -3.24 15.33
C HIS A 58 -4.86 -3.12 16.72
N PHE A 59 -5.96 -3.82 16.90
CA PHE A 59 -6.75 -3.91 18.11
C PHE A 59 -6.80 -5.37 18.60
N VAL A 60 -6.80 -5.55 19.91
CA VAL A 60 -6.92 -6.83 20.58
C VAL A 60 -8.04 -6.72 21.61
N TRP A 61 -8.94 -7.69 21.65
CA TRP A 61 -9.96 -7.86 22.69
C TRP A 61 -9.69 -9.16 23.45
N GLY A 62 -9.69 -9.11 24.78
CA GLY A 62 -9.31 -10.21 25.67
C GLY A 62 -7.86 -10.65 25.48
N GLU A 63 -7.61 -11.93 25.76
CA GLU A 63 -6.33 -12.61 25.49
C GLU A 63 -6.51 -13.68 24.40
N PRO A 64 -6.60 -13.28 23.11
CA PRO A 64 -6.65 -14.25 22.02
C PRO A 64 -5.36 -15.08 22.00
N LYS A 65 -5.52 -16.37 21.69
CA LYS A 65 -4.42 -17.33 21.47
C LYS A 65 -4.32 -17.64 19.98
N GLY A 66 -3.14 -18.06 19.54
CA GLY A 66 -2.95 -18.55 18.18
C GLY A 66 -3.71 -19.85 17.95
N ALA A 67 -4.07 -20.12 16.70
CA ALA A 67 -4.73 -21.36 16.29
C ALA A 67 -4.34 -21.74 14.86
N SER A 68 -4.41 -23.03 14.55
CA SER A 68 -4.27 -23.48 13.16
C SER A 68 -5.52 -23.20 12.32
N LYS A 69 -6.69 -23.01 12.94
CA LYS A 69 -7.94 -22.67 12.27
C LYS A 69 -8.32 -21.21 12.56
N ILE A 70 -8.49 -20.41 11.51
CA ILE A 70 -8.78 -18.98 11.63
C ILE A 70 -10.13 -18.67 10.98
N ALA A 71 -11.00 -18.00 11.76
CA ALA A 71 -12.28 -17.49 11.30
C ALA A 71 -12.13 -15.98 11.12
N ALA A 72 -11.93 -15.55 9.88
CA ALA A 72 -11.71 -14.15 9.55
C ALA A 72 -12.97 -13.48 8.97
N PHE A 73 -13.22 -12.22 9.32
CA PHE A 73 -14.44 -11.49 8.94
C PHE A 73 -14.16 -10.03 8.55
N ASP A 74 -14.88 -9.48 7.56
CA ASP A 74 -15.11 -8.03 7.50
C ASP A 74 -16.04 -7.56 8.65
N ILE A 75 -16.07 -6.25 8.89
CA ILE A 75 -16.88 -5.60 9.92
C ILE A 75 -18.12 -4.90 9.32
N ASP A 76 -17.92 -3.96 8.39
CA ASP A 76 -18.90 -2.93 7.99
C ASP A 76 -19.67 -3.34 6.72
N GLY A 77 -20.77 -4.07 6.92
CA GLY A 77 -21.53 -4.76 5.87
C GLY A 77 -21.65 -6.26 6.15
N THR A 78 -20.76 -6.80 6.98
CA THR A 78 -20.64 -8.24 7.28
C THR A 78 -21.04 -8.61 8.71
N ILE A 79 -20.47 -7.97 9.73
CA ILE A 79 -20.84 -8.20 11.15
C ILE A 79 -21.84 -7.15 11.61
N ILE A 80 -21.65 -5.89 11.20
CA ILE A 80 -22.49 -4.75 11.56
C ILE A 80 -22.99 -3.98 10.34
N LYS A 81 -24.09 -3.25 10.54
CA LYS A 81 -24.63 -2.26 9.60
C LYS A 81 -25.03 -0.98 10.35
N PRO A 82 -25.13 0.18 9.69
CA PRO A 82 -25.64 1.39 10.32
C PRO A 82 -27.04 1.18 10.89
N LYS A 83 -27.26 1.66 12.12
CA LYS A 83 -28.56 1.55 12.81
C LYS A 83 -29.60 2.46 12.16
N SER A 84 -29.15 3.59 11.63
CA SER A 84 -29.95 4.61 10.97
C SER A 84 -30.40 4.27 9.55
N GLY A 85 -29.95 3.14 8.98
CA GLY A 85 -30.21 2.76 7.59
C GLY A 85 -29.45 3.60 6.55
N ALA A 86 -28.60 4.54 6.97
CA ALA A 86 -27.74 5.30 6.06
C ALA A 86 -26.64 4.40 5.45
N LYS A 87 -26.09 4.80 4.29
CA LYS A 87 -24.94 4.09 3.67
C LYS A 87 -23.64 4.18 4.49
N PHE A 88 -23.51 5.22 5.32
CA PHE A 88 -22.35 5.43 6.20
C PHE A 88 -22.85 5.81 7.60
N PRO A 89 -22.19 5.35 8.69
CA PRO A 89 -22.61 5.65 10.05
C PRO A 89 -22.46 7.15 10.37
N LYS A 90 -23.45 7.70 11.07
CA LYS A 90 -23.47 9.12 11.48
C LYS A 90 -22.45 9.42 12.57
N ASP A 91 -22.26 8.50 13.51
CA ASP A 91 -21.41 8.62 14.70
C ASP A 91 -20.87 7.22 15.11
N ALA A 92 -20.32 7.09 16.33
CA ALA A 92 -19.75 5.84 16.82
C ALA A 92 -20.80 4.84 17.37
N ASP A 93 -22.04 5.28 17.58
CA ASP A 93 -23.16 4.49 18.12
C ASP A 93 -24.19 4.12 17.04
N ASP A 94 -24.10 4.71 15.85
CA ASP A 94 -24.88 4.38 14.65
C ASP A 94 -24.46 3.04 14.02
N TRP A 95 -24.58 1.96 14.80
CA TRP A 95 -24.39 0.59 14.36
C TRP A 95 -25.33 -0.38 15.08
N GLN A 96 -25.58 -1.50 14.42
CA GLN A 96 -26.24 -2.69 14.96
C GLN A 96 -25.63 -3.92 14.28
N PHE A 97 -25.78 -5.10 14.87
CA PHE A 97 -25.40 -6.33 14.17
C PHE A 97 -26.20 -6.48 12.87
N LEU A 98 -25.59 -7.08 11.84
CA LEU A 98 -26.22 -7.32 10.55
C LEU A 98 -27.53 -8.12 10.72
N TRP A 99 -27.46 -9.19 11.52
CA TRP A 99 -28.59 -10.01 11.96
C TRP A 99 -28.38 -10.54 13.39
N PRO A 100 -29.42 -11.09 14.07
CA PRO A 100 -29.29 -11.68 15.40
C PRO A 100 -28.30 -12.85 15.47
N GLU A 101 -28.12 -13.61 14.39
CA GLU A 101 -27.27 -14.81 14.33
C GLU A 101 -25.77 -14.49 14.42
N VAL A 102 -25.37 -13.23 14.23
CA VAL A 102 -23.96 -12.83 14.15
C VAL A 102 -23.18 -13.16 15.42
N VAL A 103 -23.71 -12.81 16.59
CA VAL A 103 -23.02 -13.08 17.87
C VAL A 103 -22.98 -14.59 18.20
N PRO A 104 -24.10 -15.35 18.13
CA PRO A 104 -24.06 -16.80 18.31
C PRO A 104 -23.04 -17.51 17.39
N LYS A 105 -23.01 -17.20 16.09
CA LYS A 105 -22.11 -17.88 15.14
C LYS A 105 -20.63 -17.53 15.28
N ILE A 106 -20.29 -16.35 15.80
CA ILE A 106 -18.89 -16.01 16.10
C ILE A 106 -18.45 -16.70 17.40
N ARG A 107 -19.34 -16.82 18.39
CA ARG A 107 -19.09 -17.62 19.61
C ARG A 107 -18.91 -19.10 19.31
N GLU A 108 -19.80 -19.69 18.51
CA GLU A 108 -19.71 -21.09 18.05
C GLU A 108 -18.33 -21.39 17.42
N ALA A 109 -17.86 -20.52 16.51
CA ALA A 109 -16.53 -20.65 15.91
C ALA A 109 -15.40 -20.58 16.96
N SER A 110 -15.49 -19.63 17.90
CA SER A 110 -14.47 -19.44 18.95
C SER A 110 -14.48 -20.51 20.04
N GLU A 111 -15.61 -21.19 20.31
CA GLU A 111 -15.78 -22.05 21.49
C GLU A 111 -15.84 -23.54 21.15
N SER A 112 -16.56 -23.92 20.10
CA SER A 112 -16.89 -25.33 19.77
C SER A 112 -16.33 -25.82 18.44
N GLY A 113 -15.86 -24.90 17.59
CA GLY A 113 -15.63 -25.16 16.18
C GLY A 113 -16.93 -25.02 15.37
N CYS A 114 -16.81 -24.53 14.14
CA CYS A 114 -17.96 -24.13 13.32
C CYS A 114 -18.63 -25.33 12.64
N ALA A 115 -19.83 -25.72 13.10
CA ALA A 115 -20.66 -26.75 12.44
C ALA A 115 -21.21 -26.26 11.08
N THR A 116 -21.30 -24.94 10.91
CA THR A 116 -21.78 -24.31 9.65
C THR A 116 -20.85 -24.57 8.46
N LEU A 117 -19.52 -24.68 8.65
CA LEU A 117 -18.57 -24.77 7.53
C LEU A 117 -18.76 -26.05 6.70
N ALA A 118 -19.10 -27.16 7.37
CA ALA A 118 -19.36 -28.45 6.74
C ALA A 118 -20.60 -28.46 5.82
N LEU A 119 -21.51 -27.49 5.97
CA LEU A 119 -22.72 -27.35 5.15
C LEU A 119 -22.55 -26.31 4.02
N ALA A 120 -21.69 -25.29 4.21
CA ALA A 120 -21.59 -24.16 3.29
C ALA A 120 -20.62 -24.36 2.11
N LEU A 121 -19.67 -25.32 2.22
CA LEU A 121 -18.60 -25.52 1.23
C LEU A 121 -18.73 -26.79 0.38
N ASP A 122 -19.72 -27.66 0.64
CA ASP A 122 -19.89 -28.98 -0.01
C ASP A 122 -18.62 -29.87 0.00
N CYS A 123 -17.72 -29.61 0.96
CA CYS A 123 -16.43 -30.27 1.08
C CYS A 123 -16.55 -31.56 1.90
N THR A 124 -16.53 -32.70 1.22
CA THR A 124 -16.35 -34.03 1.85
C THR A 124 -15.02 -34.17 2.61
N ALA A 125 -14.09 -33.23 2.41
CA ALA A 125 -12.80 -33.13 3.11
C ALA A 125 -12.86 -32.41 4.48
N PHE A 126 -14.02 -31.89 4.92
CA PHE A 126 -14.12 -31.30 6.27
C PHE A 126 -14.26 -32.40 7.32
N ASP A 127 -13.17 -32.68 8.03
CA ASP A 127 -13.12 -33.73 9.05
C ASP A 127 -14.06 -33.42 10.23
N ARG A 128 -15.11 -34.23 10.35
CA ARG A 128 -16.10 -34.16 11.42
C ARG A 128 -15.67 -34.90 12.70
N SER A 129 -14.57 -35.63 12.66
CA SER A 129 -14.01 -36.37 13.80
C SER A 129 -13.00 -35.57 14.63
N ALA A 130 -12.56 -34.42 14.11
CA ALA A 130 -11.66 -33.53 14.80
C ALA A 130 -12.26 -33.05 16.15
N GLU A 131 -11.55 -33.39 17.23
CA GLU A 131 -11.82 -32.95 18.60
C GLU A 131 -12.06 -31.43 18.67
N LYS A 132 -12.87 -30.99 19.66
CA LYS A 132 -13.17 -29.57 19.95
C LYS A 132 -11.94 -28.67 19.78
N ARG A 133 -11.85 -27.96 18.66
CA ARG A 133 -10.78 -26.99 18.37
C ARG A 133 -11.40 -25.67 17.99
N SER A 134 -11.18 -24.69 18.87
CA SER A 134 -11.57 -23.29 18.72
C SER A 134 -10.88 -22.66 17.51
N TYR A 135 -11.60 -21.78 16.82
CA TYR A 135 -11.01 -20.89 15.82
C TYR A 135 -10.44 -19.65 16.50
N ALA A 136 -9.28 -19.18 16.05
CA ALA A 136 -8.88 -17.81 16.30
C ALA A 136 -9.76 -16.86 15.48
N VAL A 137 -10.36 -15.85 16.13
CA VAL A 137 -11.24 -14.88 15.47
C VAL A 137 -10.44 -13.64 15.08
N VAL A 138 -10.50 -13.28 13.80
CA VAL A 138 -9.78 -12.13 13.23
C VAL A 138 -10.72 -11.23 12.45
N LEU A 139 -10.80 -9.96 12.80
CA LEU A 139 -11.57 -8.96 12.05
C LEU A 139 -10.63 -8.14 11.17
N VAL A 140 -10.99 -7.86 9.92
CA VAL A 140 -10.16 -7.06 9.00
C VAL A 140 -11.03 -6.07 8.22
N SER A 141 -10.66 -4.79 8.19
CA SER A 141 -11.51 -3.76 7.57
C SER A 141 -10.75 -2.62 6.89
N ASN A 142 -11.35 -2.09 5.82
CA ASN A 142 -10.81 -1.00 5.01
C ASN A 142 -11.30 0.37 5.52
N GLN A 143 -10.52 1.03 6.39
CA GLN A 143 -10.90 2.23 7.14
C GLN A 143 -10.10 3.50 6.73
N ALA A 144 -9.65 3.55 5.47
CA ALA A 144 -8.99 4.72 4.90
C ALA A 144 -9.93 5.94 4.89
N GLY A 145 -9.49 7.06 5.47
CA GLY A 145 -10.32 8.25 5.64
C GLY A 145 -9.62 9.37 6.43
N ASN A 146 -10.39 10.39 6.82
CA ASN A 146 -9.90 11.43 7.70
C ASN A 146 -9.86 10.96 9.17
N ASP A 147 -9.14 11.69 10.01
CA ASP A 147 -8.89 11.28 11.40
C ASP A 147 -10.17 11.21 12.24
N ALA A 148 -11.20 12.00 11.90
CA ALA A 148 -12.49 11.96 12.59
C ALA A 148 -13.28 10.68 12.26
N GLN A 149 -13.24 10.21 11.01
CA GLN A 149 -13.81 8.92 10.61
C GLN A 149 -13.09 7.76 11.31
N GLN A 150 -11.76 7.84 11.41
CA GLN A 150 -10.94 6.80 12.02
C GLN A 150 -11.09 6.77 13.55
N ARG A 151 -11.23 7.92 14.21
CA ARG A 151 -11.62 7.99 15.63
C ARG A 151 -12.98 7.33 15.85
N LYS A 152 -14.02 7.68 15.07
CA LYS A 152 -15.33 7.02 15.16
C LYS A 152 -15.24 5.49 15.04
N PHE A 153 -14.41 4.97 14.14
CA PHE A 153 -14.18 3.53 14.04
C PHE A 153 -13.47 2.96 15.30
N ARG A 154 -12.45 3.65 15.81
CA ARG A 154 -11.72 3.25 17.02
C ARG A 154 -12.59 3.22 18.27
N ASP A 155 -13.54 4.15 18.37
CA ASP A 155 -14.48 4.28 19.49
C ASP A 155 -15.64 3.25 19.36
N LYS A 156 -16.06 2.95 18.12
CA LYS A 156 -17.07 1.92 17.79
C LYS A 156 -16.59 0.50 18.16
N LEU A 157 -15.36 0.15 17.81
CA LEU A 157 -14.88 -1.24 17.83
C LEU A 157 -14.94 -1.93 19.22
N PRO A 158 -14.52 -1.30 20.35
CA PRO A 158 -14.70 -1.89 21.69
C PRO A 158 -16.15 -2.23 22.02
N ASN A 159 -17.10 -1.41 21.58
CA ASN A 159 -18.53 -1.62 21.87
C ASN A 159 -19.13 -2.77 21.05
N VAL A 160 -18.59 -3.03 19.85
CA VAL A 160 -18.90 -4.22 19.04
C VAL A 160 -18.32 -5.47 19.71
N CYS A 161 -17.02 -5.46 19.99
CA CYS A 161 -16.30 -6.62 20.53
C CYS A 161 -16.82 -7.04 21.92
N ARG A 162 -17.19 -6.09 22.79
CA ARG A 162 -17.86 -6.38 24.08
C ARG A 162 -19.14 -7.19 23.92
N LYS A 163 -19.93 -6.94 22.88
CA LYS A 163 -21.17 -7.69 22.62
C LYS A 163 -20.91 -9.04 21.96
N ILE A 164 -19.89 -9.15 21.11
CA ILE A 164 -19.43 -10.44 20.57
C ILE A 164 -18.96 -11.32 21.75
N GLY A 165 -18.10 -10.80 22.62
CA GLY A 165 -17.75 -11.44 23.90
C GLY A 165 -16.75 -12.60 23.79
N VAL A 166 -15.94 -12.65 22.72
CA VAL A 166 -14.86 -13.64 22.57
C VAL A 166 -13.51 -12.93 22.36
N PRO A 167 -12.37 -13.54 22.75
CA PRO A 167 -11.06 -13.00 22.45
C PRO A 167 -10.82 -12.93 20.92
N LEU A 168 -10.32 -11.80 20.43
CA LEU A 168 -10.10 -11.61 18.98
C LEU A 168 -9.01 -10.58 18.67
N HIS A 169 -8.46 -10.69 17.45
CA HIS A 169 -7.67 -9.63 16.82
C HIS A 169 -8.56 -8.84 15.85
N ALA A 170 -8.32 -7.54 15.71
CA ALA A 170 -8.92 -6.74 14.67
C ALA A 170 -7.90 -5.79 14.02
N PHE A 171 -7.91 -5.75 12.70
CA PHE A 171 -7.02 -4.93 11.87
C PHE A 171 -7.83 -3.94 11.03
N ALA A 172 -7.34 -2.71 10.93
CA ALA A 172 -8.00 -1.63 10.20
C ALA A 172 -6.99 -0.86 9.35
N ALA A 173 -7.03 -1.07 8.03
CA ALA A 173 -6.18 -0.33 7.10
C ALA A 173 -6.64 1.14 7.02
N TYR A 174 -5.87 2.05 7.61
CA TYR A 174 -6.19 3.47 7.72
C TYR A 174 -5.66 4.32 6.56
N ASP A 175 -4.93 3.71 5.64
CA ASP A 175 -4.37 4.35 4.45
C ASP A 175 -4.63 3.51 3.19
N TYR A 176 -4.13 4.00 2.06
CA TYR A 176 -4.06 3.25 0.80
C TYR A 176 -2.68 2.59 0.68
N ASP A 177 -2.45 1.56 1.50
CA ASP A 177 -1.17 0.85 1.68
C ASP A 177 -1.30 -0.67 1.38
N ILE A 178 -0.26 -1.45 1.69
CA ILE A 178 -0.26 -2.93 1.49
C ILE A 178 -1.13 -3.70 2.50
N HIS A 179 -1.63 -3.06 3.56
CA HIS A 179 -2.58 -3.68 4.50
C HIS A 179 -4.01 -3.60 3.97
N ARG A 180 -4.32 -2.63 3.11
CA ARG A 180 -5.67 -2.43 2.56
C ARG A 180 -6.10 -3.61 1.69
N LYS A 181 -7.30 -4.16 1.93
CA LYS A 181 -7.90 -5.19 1.08
C LYS A 181 -8.07 -4.65 -0.35
N PRO A 182 -7.71 -5.42 -1.38
CA PRO A 182 -7.46 -6.86 -1.35
C PRO A 182 -6.01 -7.31 -1.12
N ALA A 183 -5.06 -6.42 -0.87
CA ALA A 183 -3.71 -6.84 -0.51
C ALA A 183 -3.71 -7.59 0.84
N THR A 184 -2.70 -8.46 1.02
CA THR A 184 -2.68 -9.46 2.10
C THR A 184 -2.14 -8.93 3.42
N GLY A 185 -1.67 -7.68 3.51
CA GLY A 185 -0.85 -7.21 4.63
C GLY A 185 -1.51 -7.31 6.02
N MET A 186 -2.83 -7.17 6.16
CA MET A 186 -3.52 -7.42 7.43
C MET A 186 -3.48 -8.90 7.85
N TRP A 187 -3.62 -9.82 6.88
CA TRP A 187 -3.57 -11.26 7.10
C TRP A 187 -2.13 -11.72 7.38
N ASP A 188 -1.19 -11.31 6.52
CA ASP A 188 0.23 -11.64 6.67
C ASP A 188 0.74 -11.19 8.04
N ALA A 189 0.38 -9.97 8.48
CA ALA A 189 0.73 -9.49 9.81
C ALA A 189 0.15 -10.33 10.95
N TYR A 190 -1.09 -10.83 10.81
CA TYR A 190 -1.66 -11.76 11.79
C TYR A 190 -0.86 -13.06 11.86
N VAL A 191 -0.69 -13.74 10.72
CA VAL A 191 0.00 -15.03 10.63
C VAL A 191 1.46 -14.94 11.10
N GLU A 192 2.20 -13.93 10.63
CA GLU A 192 3.63 -13.77 10.93
C GLU A 192 3.94 -13.37 12.37
N LYS A 193 3.06 -12.60 13.03
CA LYS A 193 3.39 -11.89 14.29
C LYS A 193 2.45 -12.17 15.46
N PHE A 194 1.25 -12.64 15.19
CA PHE A 194 0.16 -12.69 16.16
C PHE A 194 -0.54 -14.05 16.26
N ASN A 195 -0.21 -15.02 15.40
CA ASN A 195 -0.69 -16.41 15.51
C ASN A 195 0.25 -17.31 16.34
N GLU A 196 1.08 -16.74 17.23
CA GLU A 196 1.98 -17.46 18.15
C GLU A 196 2.93 -18.47 17.47
N GLY A 197 3.23 -18.29 16.17
CA GLY A 197 4.05 -19.21 15.37
C GLY A 197 3.34 -20.50 14.94
N ILE A 198 2.03 -20.61 15.16
CA ILE A 198 1.23 -21.78 14.78
C ILE A 198 0.95 -21.74 13.27
N GLU A 199 1.18 -22.87 12.60
CA GLU A 199 0.91 -23.03 11.17
C GLU A 199 -0.60 -23.04 10.89
N VAL A 200 -1.01 -22.31 9.85
CA VAL A 200 -2.41 -22.16 9.47
C VAL A 200 -2.84 -23.27 8.53
N ASP A 201 -3.90 -23.98 8.92
CA ASP A 201 -4.66 -24.85 8.03
C ASP A 201 -5.60 -23.99 7.18
N TYR A 202 -5.13 -23.64 5.99
CA TYR A 202 -5.89 -22.86 5.01
C TYR A 202 -7.14 -23.60 4.47
N THR A 203 -7.21 -24.92 4.60
CA THR A 203 -8.38 -25.71 4.15
C THR A 203 -9.52 -25.69 5.17
N GLN A 204 -9.18 -25.49 6.44
CA GLN A 204 -10.11 -25.40 7.56
C GLN A 204 -10.41 -23.95 7.98
N SER A 205 -9.53 -23.01 7.63
CA SER A 205 -9.73 -21.57 7.84
C SER A 205 -10.64 -20.96 6.77
N TYR A 206 -11.17 -19.76 7.01
CA TYR A 206 -12.06 -19.10 6.06
C TYR A 206 -12.11 -17.58 6.24
N TYR A 207 -12.54 -16.88 5.17
CA TYR A 207 -12.87 -15.46 5.21
C TYR A 207 -14.34 -15.19 4.86
N VAL A 208 -15.01 -14.35 5.67
CA VAL A 208 -16.38 -13.90 5.43
C VAL A 208 -16.40 -12.40 5.13
N GLY A 209 -17.05 -11.98 4.04
CA GLY A 209 -17.14 -10.57 3.66
C GLY A 209 -18.26 -10.27 2.66
N ASP A 210 -18.82 -9.07 2.72
CA ASP A 210 -19.90 -8.61 1.84
C ASP A 210 -19.41 -8.03 0.51
N ALA A 211 -18.14 -7.60 0.41
CA ALA A 211 -17.56 -7.17 -0.85
C ALA A 211 -17.20 -8.37 -1.75
N ALA A 212 -18.24 -9.04 -2.25
CA ALA A 212 -18.18 -10.33 -2.92
C ALA A 212 -18.28 -10.24 -4.45
N GLY A 213 -18.42 -9.03 -5.02
CA GLY A 213 -18.53 -8.80 -6.47
C GLY A 213 -19.90 -9.14 -7.08
N ARG A 214 -20.96 -9.23 -6.28
CA ARG A 214 -22.36 -9.34 -6.73
C ARG A 214 -22.84 -8.01 -7.34
N PRO A 215 -23.93 -8.00 -8.15
CA PRO A 215 -24.44 -6.78 -8.79
C PRO A 215 -24.75 -5.61 -7.84
N GLU A 216 -25.17 -5.92 -6.62
CA GLU A 216 -25.49 -4.97 -5.55
C GLU A 216 -24.29 -4.55 -4.67
N ASP A 217 -23.17 -5.28 -4.73
CA ASP A 217 -22.00 -5.01 -3.90
C ASP A 217 -21.29 -3.72 -4.35
N HIS A 218 -20.74 -2.97 -3.40
CA HIS A 218 -19.95 -1.79 -3.73
C HIS A 218 -18.66 -2.17 -4.51
N ASN A 219 -18.05 -3.29 -4.14
CA ASN A 219 -16.78 -3.76 -4.68
C ASN A 219 -16.62 -5.26 -4.39
N ASP A 220 -15.46 -5.79 -4.76
CA ASP A 220 -15.09 -7.21 -4.72
C ASP A 220 -13.83 -7.47 -3.87
N THR A 221 -13.45 -6.52 -3.00
CA THR A 221 -12.17 -6.59 -2.27
C THR A 221 -12.10 -7.68 -1.22
N ASP A 222 -13.23 -8.18 -0.71
CA ASP A 222 -13.24 -9.26 0.28
C ASP A 222 -12.98 -10.62 -0.37
N ARG A 223 -13.72 -10.91 -1.45
CA ARG A 223 -13.50 -12.13 -2.25
C ARG A 223 -12.07 -12.17 -2.79
N LYS A 224 -11.53 -11.03 -3.24
CA LYS A 224 -10.15 -10.92 -3.71
C LYS A 224 -9.10 -11.06 -2.61
N MET A 225 -9.35 -10.52 -1.41
CA MET A 225 -8.47 -10.75 -0.27
C MET A 225 -8.39 -12.25 0.04
N ALA A 226 -9.53 -12.94 0.11
CA ALA A 226 -9.57 -14.38 0.34
C ALA A 226 -8.77 -15.16 -0.72
N ILE A 227 -8.99 -14.87 -2.01
CA ILE A 227 -8.23 -15.45 -3.12
C ILE A 227 -6.72 -15.20 -2.96
N ASN A 228 -6.31 -13.97 -2.63
CA ASN A 228 -4.90 -13.62 -2.45
C ASN A 228 -4.26 -14.33 -1.26
N CYS A 229 -5.00 -14.51 -0.16
CA CYS A 229 -4.57 -15.25 1.03
C CYS A 229 -4.62 -16.77 0.85
N GLY A 230 -5.33 -17.29 -0.16
CA GLY A 230 -5.57 -18.74 -0.33
C GLY A 230 -6.65 -19.29 0.60
N LEU A 231 -7.62 -18.46 1.01
CA LEU A 231 -8.69 -18.82 1.94
C LEU A 231 -10.01 -19.15 1.21
N PRO A 232 -10.76 -20.18 1.66
CA PRO A 232 -12.19 -20.31 1.39
C PRO A 232 -12.95 -19.02 1.71
N PHE A 233 -13.85 -18.61 0.82
CA PHE A 233 -14.62 -17.37 0.93
C PHE A 233 -16.13 -17.63 1.04
N LEU A 234 -16.78 -16.91 1.95
CA LEU A 234 -18.23 -16.95 2.16
C LEU A 234 -18.79 -15.52 2.19
N THR A 235 -19.97 -15.29 1.62
CA THR A 235 -20.72 -14.05 1.91
C THR A 235 -21.38 -14.13 3.30
N PRO A 236 -21.83 -13.01 3.89
CA PRO A 236 -22.49 -13.04 5.19
C PRO A 236 -23.76 -13.90 5.17
N GLU A 237 -24.51 -13.92 4.07
CA GLU A 237 -25.72 -14.74 3.92
C GLU A 237 -25.41 -16.24 3.90
N GLN A 238 -24.31 -16.64 3.26
CA GLN A 238 -23.83 -18.03 3.30
C GLN A 238 -23.44 -18.42 4.73
N TYR A 239 -22.64 -17.60 5.41
CA TYR A 239 -22.13 -17.94 6.74
C TYR A 239 -23.20 -17.83 7.83
N PHE A 240 -23.95 -16.74 7.93
CA PHE A 240 -24.89 -16.52 9.04
C PHE A 240 -26.26 -17.19 8.80
N HIS A 241 -26.74 -17.28 7.56
CA HIS A 241 -28.08 -17.80 7.23
C HIS A 241 -28.08 -19.10 6.41
N ASN A 242 -26.92 -19.75 6.21
CA ASN A 242 -26.77 -21.00 5.46
C ASN A 242 -27.36 -20.90 4.04
N LYS A 243 -27.30 -19.73 3.40
CA LYS A 243 -27.77 -19.55 2.02
C LYS A 243 -26.80 -20.24 1.03
N PRO A 244 -27.31 -20.71 -0.13
CA PRO A 244 -26.44 -21.25 -1.17
C PRO A 244 -25.48 -20.17 -1.68
N ALA A 245 -24.34 -20.60 -2.25
CA ALA A 245 -23.38 -19.70 -2.84
C ALA A 245 -24.01 -18.86 -3.96
N PRO A 246 -23.73 -17.54 -4.04
CA PRO A 246 -24.21 -16.72 -5.14
C PRO A 246 -23.59 -17.20 -6.46
N THR A 247 -24.42 -17.41 -7.48
CA THR A 247 -24.00 -17.80 -8.83
C THR A 247 -23.67 -16.61 -9.73
N ASN A 248 -24.17 -15.42 -9.39
CA ASN A 248 -23.97 -14.18 -10.14
C ASN A 248 -23.04 -13.23 -9.36
N TRP A 249 -21.74 -13.29 -9.66
CA TRP A 249 -20.72 -12.35 -9.21
C TRP A 249 -19.61 -12.24 -10.26
N THR A 250 -18.80 -11.18 -10.21
CA THR A 250 -17.68 -10.98 -11.14
C THR A 250 -16.56 -10.21 -10.46
N LEU A 251 -15.30 -10.59 -10.74
CA LEU A 251 -14.14 -9.81 -10.34
C LEU A 251 -13.85 -8.73 -11.40
N THR A 252 -13.58 -7.52 -10.94
CA THR A 252 -13.55 -6.29 -11.74
C THR A 252 -12.20 -5.57 -11.60
N GLY A 253 -11.79 -4.76 -12.57
CA GLY A 253 -10.49 -4.06 -12.52
C GLY A 253 -9.36 -4.84 -13.22
N TRP A 254 -8.11 -4.54 -12.90
CA TRP A 254 -6.93 -5.08 -13.60
C TRP A 254 -6.51 -6.43 -13.03
N ASP A 255 -6.61 -7.49 -13.84
CA ASP A 255 -6.22 -8.85 -13.50
C ASP A 255 -4.79 -9.16 -13.96
N ALA A 256 -3.89 -9.36 -12.99
CA ALA A 256 -2.50 -9.72 -13.22
C ALA A 256 -2.33 -11.13 -13.83
N ALA A 257 -3.23 -12.07 -13.53
CA ALA A 257 -3.19 -13.42 -14.10
C ALA A 257 -3.51 -13.42 -15.60
N SER A 258 -4.35 -12.48 -16.06
CA SER A 258 -4.67 -12.28 -17.48
C SER A 258 -3.58 -11.54 -18.29
N TYR A 259 -2.52 -11.03 -17.64
CA TYR A 259 -1.54 -10.19 -18.31
C TYR A 259 -0.74 -10.95 -19.37
N ASN A 260 -1.00 -10.66 -20.64
CA ASN A 260 -0.31 -11.31 -21.75
C ASN A 260 1.06 -10.66 -22.04
N ALA A 261 2.13 -11.38 -21.71
CA ALA A 261 3.51 -11.00 -22.00
C ALA A 261 4.06 -11.55 -23.34
N SER A 262 3.21 -11.98 -24.29
CA SER A 262 3.62 -12.58 -25.57
C SER A 262 4.36 -11.61 -26.50
N SER A 263 4.11 -10.30 -26.37
CA SER A 263 4.77 -9.27 -27.18
C SER A 263 6.31 -9.33 -27.07
N PRO A 264 7.06 -8.91 -28.10
CA PRO A 264 8.51 -8.79 -28.02
C PRO A 264 8.94 -7.92 -26.82
N PHE A 265 10.01 -8.33 -26.13
CA PHE A 265 10.54 -7.60 -24.97
C PHE A 265 10.97 -6.16 -25.32
N CYS A 266 11.48 -5.98 -26.54
CA CYS A 266 11.90 -4.70 -27.09
C CYS A 266 11.42 -4.59 -28.55
N SER A 267 10.97 -3.41 -28.96
CA SER A 267 10.66 -3.06 -30.35
C SER A 267 11.27 -1.70 -30.72
N PRO A 268 12.01 -1.58 -31.84
CA PRO A 268 12.42 -2.65 -32.74
C PRO A 268 13.44 -3.60 -32.07
N ASN A 269 13.44 -4.85 -32.53
CA ASN A 269 14.39 -5.91 -32.13
C ASN A 269 15.49 -6.15 -33.18
N SER A 270 15.48 -5.43 -34.31
CA SER A 270 16.49 -5.50 -35.37
C SER A 270 17.87 -5.02 -34.90
N THR A 271 17.89 -4.06 -33.97
CA THR A 271 19.08 -3.49 -33.33
C THR A 271 19.22 -4.04 -31.89
N PRO A 272 20.45 -4.34 -31.43
CA PRO A 272 20.69 -4.91 -30.12
C PRO A 272 20.36 -3.91 -28.99
N LEU A 273 20.07 -4.43 -27.79
CA LEU A 273 19.76 -3.60 -26.63
C LEU A 273 20.96 -2.72 -26.24
N LEU A 274 22.11 -3.35 -26.12
CA LEU A 274 23.40 -2.71 -25.86
C LEU A 274 24.21 -2.65 -27.17
N PRO A 275 25.14 -1.69 -27.31
CA PRO A 275 26.11 -1.71 -28.40
C PRO A 275 26.87 -3.05 -28.44
N ARG A 276 27.09 -3.61 -29.63
CA ARG A 276 27.96 -4.77 -29.80
C ARG A 276 29.41 -4.30 -29.69
N ARG A 277 30.14 -4.81 -28.69
CA ARG A 277 31.60 -4.93 -28.76
C ARG A 277 31.90 -6.30 -29.36
N LEU A 278 32.55 -6.32 -30.52
CA LEU A 278 33.08 -7.50 -31.19
C LEU A 278 34.47 -7.84 -30.67
N SER A 279 35.24 -6.83 -30.23
CA SER A 279 36.51 -6.99 -29.51
C SER A 279 36.62 -6.04 -28.31
N GLU A 280 37.61 -6.28 -27.44
CA GLU A 280 37.99 -5.33 -26.37
C GLU A 280 38.69 -4.07 -26.90
N PHE A 281 39.14 -4.11 -28.16
CA PHE A 281 39.76 -2.99 -28.88
C PHE A 281 38.75 -2.16 -29.70
N ASP A 282 37.47 -2.53 -29.68
CA ASP A 282 36.42 -1.74 -30.31
C ASP A 282 36.19 -0.43 -29.54
N ASP A 283 36.65 0.66 -30.14
CA ASP A 283 36.35 2.01 -29.66
C ASP A 283 34.88 2.34 -29.97
N VAL A 284 33.99 1.93 -29.06
CA VAL A 284 32.56 2.25 -29.09
C VAL A 284 32.37 3.60 -28.40
N PRO A 285 31.95 4.66 -29.12
CA PRO A 285 31.70 5.96 -28.52
C PRO A 285 30.73 5.88 -27.34
N PRO A 286 30.87 6.75 -26.33
CA PRO A 286 29.94 6.78 -25.21
C PRO A 286 28.50 7.04 -25.69
N GLU A 287 27.52 6.56 -24.94
CA GLU A 287 26.12 6.86 -25.20
C GLU A 287 25.38 7.34 -23.95
N VAL A 288 24.32 8.11 -24.16
CA VAL A 288 23.35 8.47 -23.13
C VAL A 288 22.01 7.82 -23.47
N VAL A 289 21.56 6.91 -22.61
CA VAL A 289 20.25 6.27 -22.73
C VAL A 289 19.28 6.97 -21.79
N LEU A 290 18.29 7.67 -22.36
CA LEU A 290 17.18 8.25 -21.60
C LEU A 290 16.09 7.21 -21.41
N PHE A 291 15.75 6.91 -20.15
CA PHE A 291 14.53 6.18 -19.86
C PHE A 291 13.33 7.12 -19.83
N VAL A 292 12.24 6.68 -20.44
CA VAL A 292 10.92 7.32 -20.41
C VAL A 292 9.93 6.26 -19.95
N GLY A 293 9.17 6.52 -18.90
CA GLY A 293 8.26 5.51 -18.37
C GLY A 293 7.65 5.86 -17.03
N SER A 294 6.45 5.34 -16.79
CA SER A 294 5.72 5.54 -15.52
C SER A 294 6.57 5.08 -14.32
N PRO A 295 6.46 5.71 -13.13
CA PRO A 295 6.93 5.05 -11.91
C PRO A 295 6.26 3.67 -11.80
N GLY A 296 6.95 2.67 -11.24
CA GLY A 296 6.45 1.28 -11.22
C GLY A 296 6.68 0.44 -12.49
N SER A 297 7.01 1.03 -13.65
CA SER A 297 7.19 0.29 -14.92
C SER A 297 8.45 -0.62 -15.04
N GLY A 298 9.27 -0.73 -13.99
CA GLY A 298 10.46 -1.61 -13.97
C GLY A 298 11.78 -0.99 -14.42
N LYS A 299 11.81 0.29 -14.80
CA LYS A 299 13.01 1.04 -15.26
C LYS A 299 14.30 0.76 -14.47
N THR A 300 14.31 1.00 -13.17
CA THR A 300 15.51 0.79 -12.33
C THR A 300 15.97 -0.66 -12.30
N SER A 301 15.05 -1.62 -12.27
CA SER A 301 15.38 -3.05 -12.37
C SER A 301 15.99 -3.38 -13.75
N PHE A 302 15.50 -2.76 -14.82
CA PHE A 302 16.04 -2.88 -16.17
C PHE A 302 17.47 -2.32 -16.27
N TYR A 303 17.73 -1.15 -15.67
CA TYR A 303 19.08 -0.60 -15.54
C TYR A 303 20.02 -1.58 -14.82
N GLN A 304 19.61 -2.06 -13.64
CA GLN A 304 20.41 -2.98 -12.83
C GLN A 304 20.70 -4.31 -13.54
N LYS A 305 19.75 -4.83 -14.34
CA LYS A 305 19.91 -6.09 -15.08
C LYS A 305 20.78 -5.97 -16.33
N HIS A 306 20.66 -4.87 -17.08
CA HIS A 306 21.23 -4.76 -18.43
C HIS A 306 22.41 -3.80 -18.54
N PHE A 307 22.40 -2.68 -17.81
CA PHE A 307 23.34 -1.58 -17.99
C PHE A 307 24.41 -1.50 -16.89
N ALA A 308 24.02 -1.70 -15.63
CA ALA A 308 24.98 -1.70 -14.51
C ALA A 308 26.12 -2.73 -14.69
N PRO A 309 25.88 -3.99 -15.14
CA PRO A 309 26.95 -4.96 -15.38
C PRO A 309 27.86 -4.62 -16.58
N LYS A 310 27.58 -3.52 -17.28
CA LYS A 310 28.35 -3.00 -18.42
C LYS A 310 29.03 -1.65 -18.11
N GLY A 311 29.02 -1.22 -16.84
CA GLY A 311 29.74 -0.03 -16.39
C GLY A 311 29.09 1.31 -16.77
N TYR A 312 27.81 1.32 -17.16
CA TYR A 312 27.10 2.58 -17.41
C TYR A 312 26.89 3.33 -16.10
N VAL A 313 27.04 4.65 -16.11
CA VAL A 313 26.76 5.50 -14.94
C VAL A 313 25.25 5.60 -14.73
N HIS A 314 24.78 5.33 -13.51
CA HIS A 314 23.38 5.51 -13.12
C HIS A 314 23.11 6.97 -12.75
N VAL A 315 22.24 7.64 -13.52
CA VAL A 315 21.72 8.96 -13.17
C VAL A 315 20.24 8.83 -12.84
N ASN A 316 19.89 8.97 -11.57
CA ASN A 316 18.54 8.79 -11.06
C ASN A 316 18.16 9.95 -10.12
N GLN A 317 17.06 10.64 -10.44
CA GLN A 317 16.62 11.85 -9.73
C GLN A 317 16.04 11.55 -8.33
N ASP A 318 15.55 10.35 -8.05
CA ASP A 318 15.09 9.99 -6.69
C ASP A 318 16.29 9.98 -5.71
N THR A 319 17.49 9.69 -6.21
CA THR A 319 18.74 9.74 -5.44
C THR A 319 19.39 11.13 -5.47
N LEU A 320 19.49 11.74 -6.66
CA LEU A 320 20.14 13.06 -6.86
C LEU A 320 19.24 14.26 -6.50
N ARG A 321 17.96 14.02 -6.19
CA ARG A 321 16.88 14.95 -5.81
C ARG A 321 16.46 15.95 -6.88
N THR A 322 17.39 16.54 -7.64
CA THR A 322 17.09 17.59 -8.63
C THR A 322 17.50 17.20 -10.04
N ARG A 323 16.79 17.75 -11.02
CA ARG A 323 17.10 17.59 -12.45
C ARG A 323 18.44 18.24 -12.82
N ASP A 324 18.78 19.38 -12.22
CA ASP A 324 20.09 20.02 -12.39
C ASP A 324 21.24 19.12 -11.89
N ALA A 325 21.07 18.44 -10.75
CA ALA A 325 22.04 17.44 -10.28
C ALA A 325 22.17 16.25 -11.26
N CYS A 326 21.07 15.84 -11.91
CA CYS A 326 21.11 14.82 -12.96
C CYS A 326 21.89 15.30 -14.20
N LEU A 327 21.65 16.51 -14.69
CA LEU A 327 22.38 17.11 -15.81
C LEU A 327 23.88 17.27 -15.49
N LYS A 328 24.21 17.65 -14.25
CA LYS A 328 25.61 17.70 -13.76
C LYS A 328 26.25 16.32 -13.72
N ALA A 329 25.55 15.28 -13.30
CA ALA A 329 26.04 13.90 -13.30
C ALA A 329 26.28 13.36 -14.73
N VAL A 330 25.37 13.63 -15.67
CA VAL A 330 25.57 13.31 -17.10
C VAL A 330 26.81 14.02 -17.65
N ARG A 331 26.96 15.33 -17.38
CA ARG A 331 28.13 16.10 -17.81
C ARG A 331 29.43 15.51 -17.21
N ALA A 332 29.45 15.22 -15.92
CA ALA A 332 30.64 14.67 -15.26
C ALA A 332 31.06 13.29 -15.81
N ALA A 333 30.09 12.45 -16.17
CA ALA A 333 30.36 11.14 -16.77
C ALA A 333 30.88 11.25 -18.22
N LEU A 334 30.33 12.15 -19.03
CA LEU A 334 30.83 12.37 -20.39
C LEU A 334 32.18 13.11 -20.43
N SER A 335 32.47 13.94 -19.42
CA SER A 335 33.77 14.61 -19.25
C SER A 335 34.84 13.75 -18.56
N SER A 336 34.58 12.49 -18.20
CA SER A 336 35.60 11.61 -17.60
C SER A 336 36.62 11.13 -18.64
N THR A 337 37.74 10.58 -18.18
CA THR A 337 38.78 10.02 -19.04
C THR A 337 39.03 8.54 -18.69
N PRO A 338 38.62 7.57 -19.54
CA PRO A 338 37.82 7.75 -20.76
C PRO A 338 36.37 8.20 -20.46
N PRO A 339 35.65 8.78 -21.44
CA PRO A 339 34.24 9.14 -21.30
C PRO A 339 33.36 7.94 -20.97
N ALA A 340 32.45 8.08 -20.01
CA ALA A 340 31.57 7.00 -19.57
C ALA A 340 30.18 7.10 -20.19
N SER A 341 29.62 5.97 -20.64
CA SER A 341 28.20 5.88 -21.04
C SER A 341 27.27 6.02 -19.84
N VAL A 342 26.08 6.58 -20.05
CA VAL A 342 25.17 7.00 -18.98
C VAL A 342 23.76 6.47 -19.22
N VAL A 343 23.05 6.07 -18.17
CA VAL A 343 21.60 5.86 -18.19
C VAL A 343 20.91 6.87 -17.29
N VAL A 344 20.00 7.65 -17.87
CA VAL A 344 19.12 8.58 -17.15
C VAL A 344 17.82 7.85 -16.78
N ASP A 345 17.81 7.23 -15.61
CA ASP A 345 16.70 6.47 -15.03
C ASP A 345 15.71 7.40 -14.30
N ASN A 346 15.05 8.24 -15.10
CA ASN A 346 14.00 9.16 -14.66
C ASN A 346 12.66 8.81 -15.32
N THR A 347 11.56 9.44 -14.89
CA THR A 347 10.25 9.24 -15.54
C THR A 347 10.16 9.93 -16.90
N SER A 348 10.75 11.13 -17.03
CA SER A 348 10.94 11.89 -18.28
C SER A 348 9.68 12.07 -19.16
N PRO A 349 8.52 12.46 -18.60
CA PRO A 349 7.23 12.39 -19.30
C PRO A 349 7.09 13.35 -20.49
N THR A 350 7.62 14.57 -20.42
CA THR A 350 7.49 15.60 -21.47
C THR A 350 8.74 15.70 -22.34
N ALA A 351 8.57 16.06 -23.61
CA ALA A 351 9.64 16.37 -24.55
C ALA A 351 10.53 17.51 -24.03
N SER A 352 9.95 18.53 -23.38
CA SER A 352 10.73 19.62 -22.75
C SER A 352 11.74 19.12 -21.71
N VAL A 353 11.42 18.08 -20.91
CA VAL A 353 12.37 17.49 -19.96
C VAL A 353 13.46 16.68 -20.69
N ARG A 354 13.12 16.01 -21.78
CA ARG A 354 14.06 15.22 -22.60
C ARG A 354 15.02 16.13 -23.39
N ALA A 355 14.50 17.24 -23.91
CA ALA A 355 15.23 18.25 -24.67
C ALA A 355 16.41 18.85 -23.90
N GLU A 356 16.36 18.95 -22.57
CA GLU A 356 17.48 19.45 -21.76
C GLU A 356 18.70 18.51 -21.79
N TYR A 357 18.48 17.20 -21.76
CA TYR A 357 19.56 16.21 -21.89
C TYR A 357 20.07 16.13 -23.33
N LEU A 358 19.17 16.16 -24.32
CA LEU A 358 19.52 16.21 -25.74
C LEU A 358 20.37 17.44 -26.04
N THR A 359 19.94 18.63 -25.60
CA THR A 359 20.70 19.88 -25.75
C THR A 359 22.06 19.79 -25.08
N LEU A 360 22.15 19.29 -23.83
CA LEU A 360 23.42 19.09 -23.14
C LEU A 360 24.41 18.26 -23.97
N VAL A 361 23.98 17.10 -24.48
CA VAL A 361 24.86 16.22 -25.26
C VAL A 361 25.23 16.85 -26.60
N ARG A 362 24.25 17.37 -27.35
CA ARG A 362 24.48 17.93 -28.70
C ARG A 362 25.25 19.25 -28.71
N SER A 363 25.22 20.03 -27.63
CA SER A 363 25.94 21.32 -27.54
C SER A 363 27.32 21.22 -26.89
N SER A 364 27.53 20.29 -25.95
CA SER A 364 28.73 20.26 -25.10
C SER A 364 29.63 19.05 -25.34
N PHE A 365 29.22 18.09 -26.18
CA PHE A 365 29.90 16.81 -26.42
C PHE A 365 29.76 16.32 -27.87
N ALA A 366 29.58 17.24 -28.83
CA ALA A 366 29.33 16.87 -30.23
C ALA A 366 30.54 16.13 -30.86
N GLU A 367 31.74 16.56 -30.49
CA GLU A 367 33.03 16.03 -30.91
C GLU A 367 33.31 14.60 -30.42
N LEU A 368 32.63 14.14 -29.35
CA LEU A 368 32.74 12.77 -28.86
C LEU A 368 31.85 11.76 -29.62
N GLY A 369 31.03 12.21 -30.58
CA GLY A 369 30.15 11.34 -31.36
C GLY A 369 29.07 10.63 -30.51
N VAL A 370 28.70 11.21 -29.36
CA VAL A 370 27.83 10.58 -28.36
C VAL A 370 26.46 10.23 -28.94
N ARG A 371 26.07 8.95 -28.85
CA ARG A 371 24.70 8.55 -29.21
C ARG A 371 23.72 8.85 -28.08
N VAL A 372 22.53 9.32 -28.40
CA VAL A 372 21.43 9.57 -27.47
C VAL A 372 20.23 8.72 -27.87
N ARG A 373 19.91 7.71 -27.05
CA ARG A 373 18.81 6.77 -27.31
C ARG A 373 17.70 6.91 -26.29
N CYS A 374 16.45 6.74 -26.71
CA CYS A 374 15.30 6.69 -25.81
C CYS A 374 14.85 5.25 -25.58
N PHE A 375 14.72 4.81 -24.34
CA PHE A 375 14.09 3.55 -23.97
C PHE A 375 12.74 3.85 -23.32
N PHE A 376 11.67 3.64 -24.08
CA PHE A 376 10.31 3.96 -23.68
C PHE A 376 9.59 2.72 -23.11
N PHE A 377 9.40 2.71 -21.79
CA PHE A 377 8.73 1.65 -21.06
C PHE A 377 7.21 1.82 -21.20
N SER A 378 6.61 1.08 -22.13
CA SER A 378 5.20 1.23 -22.52
C SER A 378 4.22 0.46 -21.63
N ALA A 379 4.58 0.25 -20.37
CA ALA A 379 3.71 -0.38 -19.38
C ALA A 379 2.54 0.56 -19.04
N ASP A 380 1.31 0.04 -19.04
CA ASP A 380 0.13 0.87 -18.75
C ASP A 380 0.06 1.29 -17.27
N LYS A 381 -0.84 2.23 -16.98
CA LYS A 381 -0.99 2.83 -15.64
C LYS A 381 -1.39 1.80 -14.58
N GLU A 382 -2.30 0.88 -14.89
CA GLU A 382 -2.81 -0.09 -13.92
C GLU A 382 -1.77 -1.20 -13.65
N LEU A 383 -1.04 -1.65 -14.68
CA LEU A 383 0.14 -2.50 -14.53
C LEU A 383 1.19 -1.85 -13.64
N CYS A 384 1.50 -0.57 -13.87
CA CYS A 384 2.49 0.17 -13.08
C CYS A 384 2.06 0.34 -11.62
N MET A 385 0.77 0.63 -11.38
CA MET A 385 0.16 0.67 -10.05
C MET A 385 0.25 -0.70 -9.37
N HIS A 386 -0.22 -1.76 -10.04
CA HIS A 386 -0.10 -3.14 -9.56
C HIS A 386 1.34 -3.51 -9.17
N ASN A 387 2.30 -3.24 -10.06
CA ASN A 387 3.70 -3.59 -9.83
C ASN A 387 4.35 -2.77 -8.70
N ALA A 388 3.84 -1.57 -8.41
CA ALA A 388 4.25 -0.82 -7.22
C ALA A 388 3.76 -1.48 -5.93
N VAL A 389 2.52 -1.98 -5.89
CA VAL A 389 1.98 -2.75 -4.75
C VAL A 389 2.75 -4.05 -4.57
N TYR A 390 2.98 -4.82 -5.63
CA TYR A 390 3.82 -6.02 -5.59
C TYR A 390 5.20 -5.74 -4.98
N ARG A 391 5.86 -4.66 -5.42
CA ARG A 391 7.19 -4.28 -4.92
C ARG A 391 7.16 -3.83 -3.45
N ALA A 392 6.16 -3.06 -3.04
CA ALA A 392 5.99 -2.65 -1.63
C ALA A 392 5.63 -3.84 -0.71
N SER A 393 4.91 -4.84 -1.22
CA SER A 393 4.53 -6.04 -0.46
C SER A 393 5.64 -7.08 -0.36
N TYR A 394 6.34 -7.39 -1.47
CA TYR A 394 7.15 -8.61 -1.59
C TYR A 394 8.61 -8.40 -2.05
N ASP A 395 8.95 -7.30 -2.74
CA ASP A 395 10.34 -6.91 -3.09
C ASP A 395 10.76 -5.69 -2.25
N ARG A 396 10.59 -5.80 -0.92
CA ARG A 396 10.57 -4.66 0.03
C ARG A 396 11.85 -3.82 0.08
N VAL A 397 12.96 -4.26 -0.51
CA VAL A 397 14.23 -3.50 -0.55
C VAL A 397 14.41 -2.85 -1.92
N ASP A 398 14.69 -1.55 -1.93
CA ASP A 398 14.98 -0.83 -3.15
C ASP A 398 16.40 -1.08 -3.65
N ARG A 399 16.52 -1.83 -4.76
CA ARG A 399 17.80 -2.10 -5.41
C ARG A 399 18.50 -0.84 -5.94
N GLY A 400 17.82 0.29 -6.02
CA GLY A 400 18.42 1.59 -6.36
C GLY A 400 19.14 2.30 -5.20
N ASN A 401 18.72 2.10 -3.95
CA ASN A 401 19.20 2.91 -2.81
C ASN A 401 19.31 2.16 -1.45
N GLY A 402 18.99 0.86 -1.41
CA GLY A 402 19.08 -0.01 -0.24
C GLY A 402 17.96 0.15 0.81
N LYS A 403 16.98 1.03 0.60
CA LYS A 403 15.96 1.36 1.62
C LYS A 403 14.68 0.51 1.48
N PRO A 404 13.83 0.47 2.52
CA PRO A 404 12.47 -0.04 2.39
C PRO A 404 11.70 0.67 1.26
N ARG A 405 10.94 -0.09 0.47
CA ARG A 405 10.02 0.44 -0.54
C ARG A 405 8.69 0.81 0.10
N ASP A 406 8.38 2.09 0.13
CA ASP A 406 7.04 2.58 0.45
C ASP A 406 6.13 2.44 -0.78
N LEU A 407 4.81 2.32 -0.58
CA LEU A 407 3.87 2.29 -1.69
C LEU A 407 3.75 3.67 -2.35
N LEU A 408 3.96 3.73 -3.67
CA LEU A 408 3.83 4.96 -4.44
C LEU A 408 2.38 5.47 -4.42
N PRO A 409 2.13 6.77 -4.15
CA PRO A 409 0.78 7.31 -4.15
C PRO A 409 0.20 7.38 -5.56
N MET A 410 -1.11 7.17 -5.70
CA MET A 410 -1.83 7.20 -7.00
C MET A 410 -1.46 8.40 -7.89
N ILE A 411 -1.33 9.58 -7.27
CA ILE A 411 -1.04 10.84 -7.98
C ILE A 411 0.28 10.80 -8.77
N ALA A 412 1.24 9.95 -8.40
CA ALA A 412 2.50 9.78 -9.16
C ALA A 412 2.25 9.18 -10.55
N PHE A 413 1.34 8.19 -10.65
CA PHE A 413 0.96 7.56 -11.90
C PHE A 413 0.03 8.45 -12.73
N GLU A 414 -0.89 9.15 -12.07
CA GLU A 414 -1.80 10.10 -12.72
C GLU A 414 -1.05 11.31 -13.30
N ALA A 415 -0.13 11.91 -12.53
CA ALA A 415 0.68 13.03 -13.00
C ALA A 415 1.60 12.62 -14.16
N TYR A 416 2.22 11.44 -14.08
CA TYR A 416 2.98 10.90 -15.21
C TYR A 416 2.10 10.73 -16.45
N ARG A 417 0.97 10.03 -16.34
CA ARG A 417 0.07 9.75 -17.47
C ARG A 417 -0.50 11.04 -18.08
N LYS A 418 -0.84 12.03 -17.26
CA LYS A 418 -1.35 13.34 -17.71
C LYS A 418 -0.31 14.11 -18.53
N ASN A 419 0.96 14.01 -18.16
CA ASN A 419 2.05 14.79 -18.74
C ASN A 419 2.85 14.00 -19.79
N LEU A 420 2.45 12.77 -20.14
CA LEU A 420 3.19 11.95 -21.08
C LEU A 420 3.00 12.42 -22.53
N GLU A 421 4.08 12.91 -23.10
CA GLU A 421 4.26 13.11 -24.54
C GLU A 421 5.09 11.90 -25.03
N GLU A 422 4.51 10.99 -25.83
CA GLU A 422 5.24 9.82 -26.33
C GLU A 422 6.49 10.26 -27.12
N PRO A 423 7.66 9.62 -26.88
CA PRO A 423 8.91 10.11 -27.46
C PRO A 423 8.99 9.85 -28.96
N THR A 424 9.47 10.85 -29.72
CA THR A 424 9.60 10.79 -31.19
C THR A 424 11.03 11.07 -31.66
N LEU A 425 11.39 10.58 -32.85
CA LEU A 425 12.73 10.81 -33.42
C LEU A 425 12.98 12.30 -33.70
N ASP A 426 11.92 13.07 -33.96
CA ASP A 426 11.98 14.52 -34.20
C ASP A 426 12.53 15.32 -33.00
N GLU A 427 12.58 14.74 -31.79
CA GLU A 427 13.27 15.32 -30.64
C GLU A 427 14.81 15.30 -30.78
N GLY A 428 15.37 14.51 -31.69
CA GLY A 428 16.83 14.37 -31.90
C GLY A 428 17.46 13.10 -31.30
N PHE A 429 16.64 12.09 -31.00
CA PHE A 429 17.11 10.75 -30.61
C PHE A 429 17.66 9.97 -31.80
N ASP A 430 18.79 9.28 -31.62
CA ASP A 430 19.38 8.40 -32.65
C ASP A 430 18.62 7.07 -32.80
N GLU A 431 17.95 6.62 -31.73
CA GLU A 431 17.10 5.43 -31.71
C GLU A 431 16.04 5.56 -30.60
N ILE A 432 14.84 5.03 -30.85
CA ILE A 432 13.82 4.81 -29.82
C ILE A 432 13.49 3.32 -29.73
N LYS A 433 13.68 2.75 -28.54
CA LYS A 433 13.31 1.36 -28.19
C LYS A 433 12.11 1.35 -27.25
N ARG A 434 10.98 0.81 -27.71
CA ARG A 434 9.83 0.52 -26.88
C ARG A 434 10.07 -0.76 -26.08
N ILE A 435 10.13 -0.64 -24.75
CA ILE A 435 10.34 -1.74 -23.82
C ILE A 435 8.96 -2.20 -23.30
N THR A 436 8.63 -3.47 -23.55
CA THR A 436 7.41 -4.09 -23.00
C THR A 436 7.72 -4.73 -21.66
N PHE A 437 6.82 -4.52 -20.69
CA PHE A 437 6.95 -5.13 -19.38
C PHE A 437 6.90 -6.67 -19.48
N LYS A 438 7.84 -7.34 -18.82
CA LYS A 438 7.79 -8.77 -18.57
C LYS A 438 8.13 -9.00 -17.11
N PHE A 439 7.34 -9.84 -16.45
CA PHE A 439 7.67 -10.25 -15.09
C PHE A 439 8.96 -11.07 -15.10
N ASP A 440 9.83 -10.83 -14.11
CA ASP A 440 11.18 -11.38 -14.02
C ASP A 440 11.43 -11.83 -12.58
N GLY A 441 11.02 -13.05 -12.29
CA GLY A 441 11.08 -13.69 -10.98
C GLY A 441 10.77 -15.18 -11.07
N ASP A 442 11.00 -15.91 -10.00
CA ASP A 442 10.67 -17.34 -9.91
C ASP A 442 9.15 -17.61 -9.86
N ALA A 443 8.77 -18.89 -9.78
CA ALA A 443 7.37 -19.30 -9.75
C ALA A 443 6.60 -18.81 -8.50
N ASP A 444 7.25 -18.59 -7.36
CA ASP A 444 6.60 -18.06 -6.17
C ASP A 444 6.41 -16.54 -6.25
N ALA A 445 7.44 -15.84 -6.73
CA ALA A 445 7.38 -14.43 -7.08
C ALA A 445 6.26 -14.17 -8.11
N LEU A 446 6.12 -15.03 -9.12
CA LEU A 446 5.05 -14.93 -10.12
C LEU A 446 3.67 -15.17 -9.51
N ARG A 447 3.49 -16.20 -8.65
CA ARG A 447 2.21 -16.39 -7.93
C ARG A 447 1.83 -15.18 -7.08
N LYS A 448 2.79 -14.57 -6.39
CA LYS A 448 2.59 -13.34 -5.60
C LYS A 448 2.27 -12.12 -6.48
N TRP A 449 2.85 -12.04 -7.68
CA TRP A 449 2.56 -11.02 -8.67
C TRP A 449 1.19 -11.22 -9.33
N GLN A 450 0.73 -12.45 -9.54
CA GLN A 450 -0.59 -12.73 -10.11
C GLN A 450 -1.78 -12.46 -9.14
N ARG A 451 -1.51 -12.01 -7.91
CA ARG A 451 -2.54 -11.59 -6.94
C ARG A 451 -3.28 -10.32 -7.39
N TRP A 452 -4.49 -10.13 -6.88
CA TRP A 452 -5.24 -8.88 -7.04
C TRP A 452 -4.65 -7.77 -6.16
N LEU A 453 -3.74 -6.96 -6.71
CA LEU A 453 -3.02 -5.95 -5.92
C LEU A 453 -3.41 -4.49 -6.23
N ALA A 454 -3.80 -4.16 -7.46
CA ALA A 454 -4.05 -2.76 -7.86
C ALA A 454 -5.23 -2.10 -7.10
N ASP A 455 -6.18 -2.88 -6.60
CA ASP A 455 -7.38 -2.40 -5.92
C ASP A 455 -7.15 -1.84 -4.50
N VAL A 456 -5.90 -1.86 -4.00
CA VAL A 456 -5.56 -1.01 -2.83
C VAL A 456 -5.75 0.47 -3.16
N TYR A 457 -5.60 0.87 -4.42
CA TYR A 457 -5.80 2.24 -4.84
C TYR A 457 -7.30 2.61 -4.91
N PRO A 458 -7.69 3.83 -4.54
CA PRO A 458 -9.09 4.23 -4.58
C PRO A 458 -9.62 4.25 -6.01
N ARG A 459 -10.58 3.35 -6.33
CA ARG A 459 -11.25 3.38 -7.64
C ARG A 459 -11.88 4.75 -7.89
N PRO A 460 -11.78 5.32 -9.11
CA PRO A 460 -12.46 6.56 -9.45
C PRO A 460 -13.95 6.44 -9.13
N ARG A 461 -14.51 7.40 -8.40
CA ARG A 461 -15.96 7.45 -8.21
C ARG A 461 -16.59 7.58 -9.59
N ALA A 462 -17.41 6.60 -9.97
CA ALA A 462 -18.23 6.70 -11.17
C ALA A 462 -18.96 8.05 -11.12
N LYS A 463 -18.70 8.92 -12.11
CA LYS A 463 -19.44 10.18 -12.23
C LYS A 463 -20.90 9.77 -12.34
N LYS A 464 -21.73 10.14 -11.36
CA LYS A 464 -23.18 9.95 -11.46
C LYS A 464 -23.59 10.53 -12.81
N ALA A 465 -24.20 9.70 -13.66
CA ALA A 465 -24.79 10.19 -14.90
C ALA A 465 -25.74 11.31 -14.50
N THR A 466 -25.38 12.55 -14.85
CA THR A 466 -26.26 13.70 -14.64
C THR A 466 -27.45 13.45 -15.56
N SER A 467 -28.57 12.99 -14.99
CA SER A 467 -29.82 12.90 -15.73
C SER A 467 -30.18 14.31 -16.15
N THR A 468 -29.88 14.65 -17.40
CA THR A 468 -30.40 15.82 -18.06
C THR A 468 -31.92 15.66 -18.09
N LYS A 469 -32.58 16.26 -17.10
CA LYS A 469 -34.00 16.59 -17.24
C LYS A 469 -34.10 17.52 -18.44
N LYS A 470 -34.64 16.99 -19.54
CA LYS A 470 -35.32 17.81 -20.54
C LYS A 470 -36.73 18.11 -20.03
#